data_AF-A0A3B8PJD9-F1
#
_entry.id   AF-A0A3B8PJD9-F1
#
_cell.length_a   1.000
_cell.length_b   1.000
_cell.length_c   1.000
_cell.angle_alpha   90.00
_cell.angle_beta   90.00
_cell.angle_gamma   90.00
#
_symmetry.space_group_name_H-M   'P 1'
#
loop_
_entity.id
_entity.type
_entity.pdbx_description
1 polymer ?
#
loop_
_entity_poly.entity_id
_entity_poly.type
_entity_poly.pdbx_seq_one_letter_code
_entity_poly.pdbx_strand_id
1 'polypeptide(L)'
;LDSLESDKAAEGLSAADLIESIERMSAPFDKRGRKLLAKVDRKLASRRAELRGRIAGLSGGDVARGRVIFFGKKAACSGCHSVGDRGGRVGPALSTIG
;
A
#
# COMPACT_ATOMS: atom_id res chain seq x y z
N LEU A 1 -5.04 -20.43 7.06
CA LEU A 1 -3.78 -19.71 7.40
C LEU A 1 -2.56 -20.33 6.74
N ASP A 2 -2.41 -21.66 6.63
CA ASP A 2 -1.21 -22.26 5.99
C ASP A 2 -1.00 -21.81 4.53
N SER A 3 -2.10 -21.66 3.80
CA SER A 3 -2.08 -21.07 2.45
C SER A 3 -1.55 -19.64 2.52
N LEU A 4 -2.13 -18.76 3.36
CA LEU A 4 -1.67 -17.37 3.55
C LEU A 4 -0.22 -17.24 4.07
N GLU A 5 0.26 -18.16 4.91
CA GLU A 5 1.64 -18.16 5.41
C GLU A 5 2.66 -18.43 4.30
N SER A 6 2.24 -19.10 3.23
CA SER A 6 3.08 -19.55 2.11
C SER A 6 2.87 -18.72 0.85
N ASP A 7 1.74 -18.02 0.75
CA ASP A 7 1.30 -17.32 -0.46
C ASP A 7 1.88 -15.91 -0.57
N LYS A 8 2.14 -15.46 -1.80
CA LYS A 8 2.52 -14.07 -2.10
C LYS A 8 1.41 -13.09 -1.74
N ALA A 9 0.17 -13.56 -1.58
CA ALA A 9 -0.97 -12.76 -1.15
C ALA A 9 -0.71 -12.02 0.18
N ALA A 10 0.07 -12.61 1.10
CA ALA A 10 0.44 -11.96 2.35
C ALA A 10 1.36 -10.74 2.16
N GLU A 11 1.96 -10.56 0.99
CA GLU A 11 2.86 -9.44 0.68
C GLU A 11 2.14 -8.14 0.34
N GLY A 12 0.84 -8.22 0.01
CA GLY A 12 -0.02 -7.08 -0.29
C GLY A 12 -0.88 -6.62 0.88
N LEU A 13 -0.85 -7.32 2.01
CA LEU A 13 -1.67 -6.99 3.18
C LEU A 13 -1.14 -5.74 3.88
N SER A 14 -2.05 -4.88 4.32
CA SER A 14 -1.70 -3.81 5.25
C SER A 14 -1.46 -4.41 6.64
N ALA A 15 -0.44 -3.91 7.35
CA ALA A 15 -0.18 -4.36 8.71
C ALA A 15 -1.35 -4.03 9.64
N ALA A 16 -2.05 -2.91 9.39
CA ALA A 16 -3.20 -2.48 10.18
C ALA A 16 -4.39 -3.45 10.05
N ASP A 17 -4.77 -3.82 8.83
CA ASP A 17 -5.88 -4.77 8.60
C ASP A 17 -5.56 -6.16 9.18
N LEU A 18 -4.29 -6.54 9.14
CA LEU A 18 -3.82 -7.80 9.70
C LEU A 18 -3.89 -7.79 11.23
N ILE A 19 -3.51 -6.69 11.89
CA ILE A 19 -3.63 -6.54 13.35
C ILE A 19 -5.09 -6.65 13.78
N GLU A 20 -6.00 -5.89 13.16
CA GLU A 20 -7.43 -5.95 13.50
C GLU A 20 -7.99 -7.36 13.33
N SER A 21 -7.59 -8.04 12.26
CA SER A 21 -8.00 -9.41 12.01
C SER A 21 -7.51 -10.37 13.09
N ILE A 22 -6.26 -10.26 13.54
CA ILE A 22 -5.67 -11.12 14.57
C ILE A 22 -6.35 -10.91 15.92
N GLU A 23 -6.64 -9.66 16.29
CA GLU A 23 -7.31 -9.32 17.56
C GLU A 23 -8.72 -9.91 17.67
N ARG A 24 -9.40 -10.09 16.53
CA ARG A 24 -10.74 -10.71 16.46
C ARG A 24 -10.72 -12.24 16.43
N MET A 25 -9.56 -12.88 16.36
CA MET A 25 -9.44 -14.34 16.25
C MET A 25 -9.37 -15.05 17.62
N SER A 26 -9.70 -16.36 17.64
CA SER A 26 -9.57 -17.18 18.85
C SER A 26 -8.10 -17.59 19.13
N ALA A 27 -7.81 -17.94 20.38
CA ALA A 27 -6.44 -18.16 20.89
C ALA A 27 -5.52 -19.07 20.05
N PRO A 28 -5.98 -20.19 19.45
CA PRO A 28 -5.14 -21.02 18.59
C PRO A 28 -4.68 -20.30 17.30
N PHE A 29 -5.50 -19.37 16.81
CA PHE A 29 -5.19 -18.58 15.62
C PHE A 29 -4.40 -17.31 15.93
N ASP A 30 -4.49 -16.77 17.15
CA ASP A 30 -3.67 -15.63 17.60
C ASP A 30 -2.18 -15.92 17.46
N LYS A 31 -1.72 -17.11 17.88
CA LYS A 31 -0.30 -17.51 17.74
C LYS A 31 0.16 -17.55 16.27
N ARG A 32 -0.67 -18.10 15.38
CA ARG A 32 -0.38 -18.17 13.94
C ARG A 32 -0.45 -16.80 13.29
N GLY A 33 -1.43 -15.99 13.69
CA GLY A 33 -1.60 -14.61 13.28
C GLY A 33 -0.39 -13.75 13.63
N ARG A 34 0.07 -13.78 14.89
CA ARG A 34 1.28 -13.07 15.33
C ARG A 34 2.53 -13.48 14.55
N LYS A 35 2.67 -14.77 14.25
CA LYS A 35 3.76 -15.29 13.40
C LYS A 35 3.70 -14.72 11.98
N LEU A 36 2.50 -14.65 11.40
CA LEU A 36 2.28 -14.05 10.08
C LEU A 36 2.58 -12.54 10.10
N LEU A 37 2.08 -11.82 11.10
CA LEU A 37 2.35 -10.39 11.28
C LEU A 37 3.85 -10.11 11.35
N ALA A 38 4.60 -10.85 12.18
CA ALA A 38 6.05 -10.69 12.27
C ALA A 38 6.76 -10.95 10.92
N LYS A 39 6.24 -11.86 10.09
CA LYS A 39 6.77 -12.10 8.74
C LYS A 39 6.48 -10.93 7.80
N VAL A 40 5.24 -10.41 7.82
CA VAL A 40 4.81 -9.24 7.04
C VAL A 40 5.64 -8.02 7.43
N ASP A 41 5.80 -7.75 8.73
CA ASP A 41 6.58 -6.61 9.23
C ASP A 41 8.03 -6.64 8.76
N ARG A 42 8.71 -7.79 8.89
CA ARG A 42 10.09 -7.94 8.40
C ARG A 42 10.18 -7.68 6.89
N LYS A 43 9.21 -8.18 6.11
CA LYS A 43 9.21 -8.01 4.66
C LYS A 43 8.92 -6.55 4.26
N LEU A 44 7.97 -5.89 4.92
CA LEU A 44 7.69 -4.46 4.73
C LEU A 44 8.90 -3.61 5.11
N ALA A 45 9.60 -3.94 6.20
CA ALA A 45 10.82 -3.25 6.60
C ALA A 45 11.93 -3.40 5.54
N SER A 46 12.16 -4.62 5.03
CA SER A 46 13.13 -4.87 3.95
C SER A 46 12.78 -4.10 2.68
N ARG A 47 11.50 -4.12 2.26
CA ARG A 47 11.03 -3.41 1.07
C ARG A 47 11.19 -1.90 1.23
N ARG A 48 10.89 -1.35 2.41
CA ARG A 48 11.11 0.08 2.72
C ARG A 48 12.59 0.45 2.66
N ALA A 49 13.48 -0.39 3.17
CA ALA A 49 14.92 -0.16 3.10
C ALA A 49 15.42 -0.14 1.64
N GLU A 50 14.98 -1.11 0.82
CA GLU A 50 15.29 -1.14 -0.62
C GLU A 50 14.80 0.11 -1.35
N LEU A 51 13.53 0.51 -1.11
CA LEU A 51 12.96 1.71 -1.71
C LEU A 51 13.71 2.98 -1.28
N ARG A 52 14.11 3.11 -0.01
CA ARG A 52 14.92 4.24 0.46
C ARG A 52 16.24 4.35 -0.29
N GLY A 53 16.93 3.23 -0.50
CA GLY A 53 18.17 3.20 -1.28
C GLY A 53 17.98 3.69 -2.72
N ARG A 54 16.85 3.31 -3.36
CA ARG A 54 16.51 3.80 -4.70
C ARG A 54 16.15 5.28 -4.71
N ILE A 55 15.35 5.73 -3.74
CA ILE A 55 14.92 7.13 -3.63
C ILE A 55 16.11 8.07 -3.45
N ALA A 56 17.15 7.65 -2.70
CA ALA A 56 18.35 8.44 -2.50
C ALA A 56 19.08 8.83 -3.80
N GLY A 57 18.90 8.07 -4.88
CA GLY A 57 19.48 8.35 -6.21
C GLY A 57 18.58 9.15 -7.15
N LEU A 58 17.37 9.53 -6.72
CA LEU A 58 16.41 10.27 -7.56
C LEU A 58 16.50 11.78 -7.29
N SER A 59 16.34 12.59 -8.34
CA SER A 59 16.35 14.06 -8.26
C SER A 59 15.05 14.67 -7.70
N GLY A 60 14.22 13.88 -7.00
CA GLY A 60 12.89 14.29 -6.55
C GLY A 60 11.86 14.42 -7.69
N GLY A 61 10.68 14.93 -7.35
CA GLY A 61 9.57 15.15 -8.29
C GLY A 61 9.06 16.59 -8.24
N ASP A 62 8.45 17.03 -9.33
CA ASP A 62 7.79 18.35 -9.44
C ASP A 62 6.28 18.17 -9.28
N VAL A 63 5.73 18.73 -8.20
CA VAL A 63 4.30 18.65 -7.85
C VAL A 63 3.41 19.34 -8.88
N ALA A 64 3.84 20.49 -9.42
CA ALA A 64 3.07 21.24 -10.41
C ALA A 64 2.99 20.45 -11.73
N ARG A 65 4.13 19.91 -12.18
CA ARG A 65 4.17 19.02 -13.34
C ARG A 65 3.34 17.75 -13.11
N GLY A 66 3.42 17.15 -11.92
CA GLY A 66 2.64 15.99 -11.54
C GLY A 66 1.13 16.25 -11.64
N ARG A 67 0.67 17.42 -11.18
CA ARG A 67 -0.74 17.85 -11.32
C ARG A 67 -1.17 17.94 -12.78
N VAL A 68 -0.34 18.52 -13.65
CA VAL A 68 -0.63 18.61 -15.10
C VAL A 68 -0.73 17.21 -15.72
N ILE A 69 0.13 16.28 -15.33
CA ILE A 69 0.09 14.90 -15.82
C ILE A 69 -1.20 14.21 -15.34
N PHE A 70 -1.54 14.31 -14.06
CA PHE A 70 -2.69 13.64 -13.45
C PHE A 70 -4.02 14.03 -14.10
N PHE A 71 -4.23 15.33 -14.34
CA PHE A 71 -5.42 15.87 -15.00
C PHE A 71 -5.29 15.96 -16.53
N GLY A 72 -4.13 15.56 -17.08
CA GLY A 72 -3.85 15.59 -18.50
C GLY A 72 -4.41 14.38 -19.23
N LYS A 73 -4.72 14.54 -20.51
CA LYS A 73 -5.30 13.47 -21.34
C LYS A 73 -4.36 12.29 -21.61
N LYS A 74 -3.04 12.51 -21.55
CA LYS A 74 -2.04 11.49 -21.89
C LYS A 74 -2.00 10.36 -20.86
N ALA A 75 -1.99 10.71 -19.57
CA ALA A 75 -2.02 9.73 -18.48
C ALA A 75 -3.45 9.43 -18.02
N ALA A 76 -4.37 10.39 -18.18
CA ALA A 76 -5.81 10.25 -17.91
C ALA A 76 -6.16 9.71 -16.51
N CYS A 77 -5.28 9.90 -15.52
CA CYS A 77 -5.46 9.39 -14.16
C CYS A 77 -6.76 9.92 -13.55
N SER A 78 -7.06 11.21 -13.77
CA SER A 78 -8.29 11.85 -13.30
C SER A 78 -9.57 11.31 -13.94
N GLY A 79 -9.47 10.54 -15.03
CA GLY A 79 -10.62 9.86 -15.63
C GLY A 79 -11.20 8.78 -14.71
N CYS A 80 -10.33 8.10 -13.96
CA CYS A 80 -10.74 7.05 -13.02
C CYS A 80 -10.74 7.52 -11.57
N HIS A 81 -9.74 8.30 -11.16
CA HIS A 81 -9.48 8.64 -9.76
C HIS A 81 -9.75 10.12 -9.44
N SER A 82 -10.05 10.41 -8.18
CA SER A 82 -10.20 11.77 -7.66
C SER A 82 -9.04 12.23 -6.76
N VAL A 83 -8.78 13.54 -6.77
CA VAL A 83 -7.94 14.25 -5.79
C VAL A 83 -8.73 15.47 -5.31
N GLY A 84 -9.02 15.52 -4.02
CA GLY A 84 -10.04 16.39 -3.47
C GLY A 84 -11.42 16.06 -4.06
N ASP A 85 -12.10 17.09 -4.54
CA ASP A 85 -13.40 17.05 -5.19
C ASP A 85 -13.32 16.85 -6.72
N ARG A 86 -12.12 16.70 -7.29
CA ARG A 86 -11.91 16.66 -8.75
C ARG A 86 -11.47 15.29 -9.25
N GLY A 87 -12.14 14.81 -10.30
CA GLY A 87 -11.79 13.58 -11.02
C GLY A 87 -12.94 12.55 -11.05
N GLY A 88 -12.62 11.33 -11.49
CA GLY A 88 -13.55 10.21 -11.57
C GLY A 88 -13.76 9.49 -10.24
N ARG A 89 -14.81 8.66 -10.19
CA ARG A 89 -15.14 7.79 -9.05
C ARG A 89 -15.17 6.31 -9.42
N VAL A 90 -14.52 5.96 -10.53
CA VAL A 90 -14.37 4.56 -10.95
C VAL A 90 -13.34 3.86 -10.05
N GLY A 91 -12.24 4.56 -9.76
CA GLY A 91 -11.24 4.14 -8.78
C GLY A 91 -11.38 4.88 -7.45
N PRO A 92 -10.69 4.41 -6.40
CA PRO A 92 -10.67 5.07 -5.10
C PRO A 92 -10.08 6.49 -5.18
N ALA A 93 -10.48 7.34 -4.24
CA ALA A 93 -9.88 8.66 -4.08
C ALA A 93 -8.42 8.54 -3.65
N LEU A 94 -7.55 9.40 -4.19
CA LEU A 94 -6.11 9.39 -3.94
C LEU A 94 -5.64 10.60 -3.13
N SER A 95 -6.57 11.38 -2.57
CA SER A 95 -6.30 12.61 -1.80
C SER A 95 -5.40 12.39 -0.59
N THR A 96 -5.37 11.18 -0.05
CA THR A 96 -4.67 10.82 1.18
C THR A 96 -3.49 9.87 0.94
N ILE A 97 -3.13 9.62 -0.32
CA ILE A 97 -2.03 8.72 -0.66
C ILE A 97 -0.75 9.56 -0.76
N GLY A 98 0.13 9.41 0.22
CA GLY A 98 1.42 10.10 0.33
C GLY A 98 2.20 9.61 1.54
#